data_AF-A0A3D4JUS1-F1
#
_entry.id   AF-A0A3D4JUS1-F1
#
_cell.length_a   1.000
_cell.length_b   1.000
_cell.length_c   1.000
_cell.angle_alpha   90.00
_cell.angle_beta   90.00
_cell.angle_gamma   90.00
#
_symmetry.space_group_name_H-M   'P 1'
#
loop_
_entity.id
_entity.type
_entity.pdbx_description
1 polymer ?
#
loop_
_entity_poly.entity_id
_entity_poly.type
_entity_poly.pdbx_seq_one_letter_code
_entity_poly.pdbx_strand_id
1 'polypeptide(L)' 'MQKRRIPGLELAIVRNGKIVKTGFYGLANIQDSIPVSSKSVFTINSITKAFVGVAILQLAEEGKLKLNDRLFH' A
#
# COMPACT_ATOMS: atom_id res chain seq x y z
N MET A 1 -17.06 9.42 -0.97
CA MET A 1 -17.48 8.00 -0.81
C MET A 1 -18.82 7.72 -1.46
N GLN A 2 -19.91 8.39 -1.07
CA GLN A 2 -21.26 8.16 -1.61
C GLN A 2 -21.37 8.24 -3.15
N LYS A 3 -20.90 9.34 -3.78
CA LYS A 3 -20.96 9.54 -5.25
C LYS A 3 -20.33 8.41 -6.07
N ARG A 4 -19.27 7.78 -5.55
CA ARG A 4 -18.54 6.69 -6.24
C ARG A 4 -18.81 5.31 -5.64
N ARG A 5 -19.78 5.20 -4.73
CA ARG A 5 -20.13 3.94 -4.03
C ARG A 5 -18.91 3.24 -3.42
N ILE A 6 -18.01 4.01 -2.82
CA ILE A 6 -16.84 3.46 -2.10
C ILE A 6 -17.31 3.05 -0.69
N PRO A 7 -17.28 1.75 -0.34
CA PRO A 7 -17.87 1.27 0.92
C PRO A 7 -17.02 1.64 2.14
N GLY A 8 -15.69 1.60 2.02
CA GLY A 8 -14.76 1.87 3.10
C GLY A 8 -13.48 2.55 2.60
N LEU A 9 -12.88 3.38 3.46
CA LEU A 9 -11.62 4.07 3.19
C LEU A 9 -10.84 4.30 4.48
N GLU A 10 -9.55 4.00 4.45
CA GLU A 10 -8.56 4.49 5.41
C GLU A 10 -7.66 5.53 4.74
N LEU A 11 -7.29 6.59 5.47
CA LEU A 11 -6.43 7.67 4.99
C LEU A 11 -5.46 8.10 6.09
N ALA A 12 -4.20 8.33 5.70
CA ALA A 12 -3.23 9.08 6.49
C ALA A 12 -2.68 10.27 5.70
N ILE A 13 -2.41 11.39 6.38
CA ILE A 13 -1.70 12.55 5.82
C ILE A 13 -0.39 12.70 6.59
N VAL A 14 0.73 12.67 5.87
CA VAL A 14 2.08 12.84 6.43
C VAL A 14 2.64 14.17 5.98
N ARG A 15 3.14 14.98 6.92
CA ARG A 15 3.83 16.25 6.66
C ARG A 15 5.08 16.31 7.53
N ASN A 16 6.22 16.58 6.90
CA ASN A 16 7.53 16.68 7.58
C ASN A 16 7.84 15.44 8.46
N GLY A 17 7.62 14.24 7.91
CA GLY A 17 7.86 12.97 8.60
C GLY A 17 6.87 12.62 9.72
N LYS A 18 5.86 13.46 9.98
CA LYS A 18 4.85 13.23 11.03
C LYS A 18 3.48 13.00 10.41
N ILE A 19 2.73 12.04 10.97
CA ILE A 19 1.32 11.85 10.64
C ILE A 19 0.54 13.01 11.27
N VAL A 20 -0.06 13.86 10.45
CA VAL A 20 -0.87 15.00 10.89
C VAL A 20 -2.37 14.71 10.87
N LYS A 21 -2.77 13.61 10.23
CA LYS A 21 -4.15 13.11 10.23
C LYS A 21 -4.21 11.63 9.94
N THR A 22 -5.07 10.92 10.65
CA THR A 22 -5.60 9.61 10.27
C THR A 22 -7.12 9.69 10.16
N GLY A 23 -7.74 8.85 9.34
CA GLY A 23 -9.18 8.78 9.21
C GLY A 23 -9.64 7.44 8.69
N PHE A 24 -10.72 6.93 9.27
CA PHE A 24 -11.36 5.66 8.92
C PHE A 24 -12.82 5.94 8.62
N TYR A 25 -13.29 5.52 7.46
CA TYR A 25 -14.62 5.85 6.97
C TYR A 25 -15.30 4.61 6.41
N GLY A 26 -16.59 4.45 6.73
CA GLY A 26 -17.42 3.39 6.16
C GLY A 26 -17.10 1.99 6.68
N LEU A 27 -17.35 0.99 5.85
CA LEU A 27 -17.30 -0.43 6.21
C LEU A 27 -16.17 -1.15 5.47
N ALA A 28 -15.39 -1.96 6.19
CA ALA A 28 -14.41 -2.89 5.63
C ALA A 28 -15.10 -4.14 5.07
N ASN A 29 -16.26 -4.51 5.62
CA ASN A 29 -17.12 -5.58 5.13
C ASN A 29 -18.58 -5.12 5.24
N ILE A 30 -19.30 -5.16 4.12
CA ILE A 30 -20.68 -4.69 4.03
C ILE A 30 -21.63 -5.71 4.64
N GLN A 31 -21.44 -7.00 4.33
CA GLN A 31 -22.30 -8.10 4.75
C GLN A 31 -22.34 -8.21 6.28
N ASP A 32 -21.17 -8.15 6.90
CA ASP A 32 -21.02 -8.30 8.35
C ASP A 32 -21.06 -6.95 9.09
N SER A 33 -21.31 -5.85 8.37
CA SER A 33 -21.34 -4.49 8.92
C SER A 33 -20.08 -4.12 9.73
N ILE A 34 -18.90 -4.58 9.29
CA ILE A 34 -17.64 -4.35 9.99
C ILE A 34 -17.10 -2.96 9.60
N PRO A 35 -16.88 -2.04 10.55
CA PRO A 35 -16.33 -0.72 10.26
C PRO A 35 -14.86 -0.81 9.82
N VAL A 36 -14.43 0.16 9.00
CA VAL A 36 -12.99 0.38 8.76
C VAL A 36 -12.33 0.83 10.06
N SER A 37 -11.15 0.28 10.35
CA SER A 37 -10.35 0.64 11.52
C SER A 37 -8.85 0.52 11.18
N SER A 38 -7.98 0.89 12.13
CA SER A 38 -6.53 0.71 12.00
C SER A 38 -6.06 -0.74 11.89
N LYS A 39 -6.96 -1.71 12.05
CA LYS A 39 -6.70 -3.14 11.88
C LYS A 39 -7.22 -3.68 10.55
N SER A 40 -7.91 -2.86 9.75
CA SER A 40 -8.44 -3.29 8.46
C SER A 40 -7.28 -3.52 7.48
N VAL A 41 -7.30 -4.66 6.79
CA VAL A 41 -6.31 -5.00 5.76
C VAL A 41 -6.93 -4.78 4.39
N PHE A 42 -6.21 -4.03 3.53
CA PHE A 42 -6.61 -3.76 2.16
C PHE A 42 -5.60 -4.37 1.18
N THR A 43 -6.09 -4.84 0.02
CA THR A 43 -5.21 -5.24 -1.09
C THR A 43 -4.62 -4.00 -1.75
N ILE A 44 -3.29 -3.87 -1.70
CA ILE A 44 -2.58 -2.67 -2.20
C ILE A 44 -2.23 -2.75 -3.70
N ASN A 45 -2.47 -3.90 -4.33
CA ASN A 45 -2.30 -4.14 -5.78
C ASN A 45 -0.94 -3.62 -6.30
N SER A 46 -0.94 -2.74 -7.31
CA SER A 46 0.29 -2.27 -7.95
C SER A 46 1.21 -1.46 -7.03
N ILE A 47 0.77 -1.02 -5.85
CA ILE A 47 1.66 -0.43 -4.84
C ILE A 47 2.77 -1.42 -4.44
N THR A 48 2.51 -2.74 -4.48
CA THR A 48 3.50 -3.79 -4.24
C THR A 48 4.75 -3.65 -5.12
N LYS A 49 4.64 -3.08 -6.33
CA LYS A 49 5.78 -2.88 -7.24
C LYS A 49 6.87 -1.98 -6.63
N ALA A 50 6.48 -0.97 -5.83
CA ALA A 50 7.45 -0.10 -5.16
C ALA A 50 8.31 -0.90 -4.16
N PHE A 51 7.69 -1.79 -3.40
CA PHE A 51 8.38 -2.68 -2.47
C PHE A 51 9.33 -3.64 -3.20
N VAL A 52 8.86 -4.28 -4.28
CA VAL A 52 9.70 -5.17 -5.09
C VAL A 52 10.87 -4.40 -5.72
N GLY A 53 10.64 -3.19 -6.21
CA GLY A 53 11.70 -2.33 -6.73
C GLY A 53 12.79 -2.04 -5.70
N VAL A 54 12.41 -1.70 -4.46
CA VAL A 54 13.37 -1.51 -3.36
C VAL A 54 14.12 -2.80 -3.06
N ALA A 55 13.44 -3.95 -3.01
CA ALA A 55 14.10 -5.25 -2.79
C ALA A 55 15.14 -5.57 -3.89
N ILE A 56 14.83 -5.29 -5.15
CA ILE A 56 15.79 -5.46 -6.26
C ILE A 56 16.99 -4.52 -6.10
N LEU A 57 16.78 -3.26 -5.71
CA LEU A 57 17.87 -2.31 -5.47
C LEU A 57 18.76 -2.73 -4.30
N GLN A 58 18.18 -3.28 -3.22
CA GLN A 58 18.94 -3.84 -2.10
C GLN A 58 19.79 -5.03 -2.55
N LEU A 59 19.24 -5.95 -3.34
CA LEU A 59 20.02 -7.07 -3.91
C LEU A 59 21.15 -6.59 -4.81
N ALA A 60 20.94 -5.52 -5.58
CA ALA A 60 21.98 -4.93 -6.41
C ALA A 60 23.10 -4.28 -5.57
N GLU A 61 22.75 -3.58 -4.50
CA GLU A 61 23.70 -2.99 -3.54
C GLU A 61 24.54 -4.07 -2.84
N GLU A 62 23.94 -5.21 -2.51
CA GLU A 62 24.62 -6.39 -1.96
C GLU A 62 25.46 -7.16 -3.01
N GLY A 63 25.45 -6.73 -4.28
CA GLY A 63 26.16 -7.40 -5.37
C GLY A 63 25.58 -8.75 -5.79
N LYS A 64 24.35 -9.08 -5.37
CA LYS A 64 23.67 -10.35 -5.70
C LYS A 64 23.11 -10.40 -7.11
N LEU A 65 22.90 -9.24 -7.73
CA LEU A 65 22.52 -9.08 -9.13
C LEU A 65 23.05 -7.74 -9.64
N LYS A 66 23.04 -7.54 -10.96
CA LYS A 66 23.24 -6.22 -11.58
C LYS A 66 21.95 -5.77 -12.24
N LEU A 67 21.66 -4.47 -12.20
CA LEU A 67 20.45 -3.90 -12.79
C LEU A 67 20.37 -4.05 -14.31
N ASN A 68 21.51 -4.33 -14.95
CA ASN A 68 21.63 -4.56 -16.39
C ASN A 68 21.84 -6.04 -16.74
N ASP A 69 21.64 -6.97 -15.79
CA ASP A 69 21.66 -8.39 -16.10
C ASP A 69 20.53 -8.72 -17.10
N ARG A 70 20.86 -9.53 -18.10
CA ARG A 70 19.86 -10.05 -19.03
C ARG A 70 19.04 -11.12 -18.32
N LEU A 71 17.72 -11.03 -18.42
CA LEU A 71 16.82 -12.04 -17.87
C LEU A 71 16.77 -13.32 -18.71
N PHE A 72 16.96 -13.21 -20.03
CA PHE A 72 16.94 -14.31 -20.99
C PHE A 72 18.06 -14.14 -22.03
N HIS A 73 18.45 -15.24 -22.68
CA HIS A 73 19.47 -15.28 -23.73
C HIS A 73 19.01 -14.59 -25.02
#